data_AF-A0A258L6U9-F1
#
_entry.id   AF-A0A258L6U9-F1
#
_cell.length_a   1.000
_cell.length_b   1.000
_cell.length_c   1.000
_cell.angle_alpha   90.00
_cell.angle_beta   90.00
_cell.angle_gamma   90.00
#
_symmetry.space_group_name_H-M   'P 1'
#
loop_
_entity.id
_entity.type
_entity.pdbx_description
1 polymer ?
#
loop_
_entity_poly.entity_id
_entity_poly.type
_entity_poly.pdbx_seq_one_letter_code
_entity_poly.pdbx_strand_id
1 'polypeptide(L)'
;MIGPCELAELEIPPAIYRIKADAWPRHKDDALRRIGMAAIVLVGYDRPHSITTFDPDGTVKSRVGHNRACWPFTFARTQSRKDTVTQNLAKGAHPELKAHGMFRLWCISVEHRDRLAEAYVDFLAAESEAHGGLAVLEPNWKDLGPNLNLDNFAQQLVTIAGRVGIQVWEEFELSRFVDKVMRYADEIRLSPKAPRDDGKVFDLAVARAMGI
;
A
#
# COMPACT_ATOMS: atom_id res chain seq x y z
N MET A 1 -3.28 46.34 -0.86
CA MET A 1 -4.36 45.47 -0.35
C MET A 1 -4.22 44.13 -1.04
N ILE A 2 -3.79 43.10 -0.30
CA ILE A 2 -3.78 41.71 -0.78
C ILE A 2 -5.11 41.13 -0.31
N GLY A 3 -5.95 40.67 -1.25
CA GLY A 3 -7.26 40.10 -0.92
C GLY A 3 -7.11 38.86 -0.04
N PRO A 4 -8.15 38.47 0.72
CA PRO A 4 -8.11 37.24 1.51
C PRO A 4 -7.84 36.07 0.57
N CYS A 5 -6.72 35.39 0.82
CA CYS A 5 -6.42 34.12 0.18
C CYS A 5 -7.45 33.12 0.73
N GLU A 6 -8.45 32.76 -0.07
CA GLU A 6 -9.31 31.62 0.21
C GLU A 6 -8.43 30.38 0.23
N LEU A 7 -7.99 30.00 1.43
CA LEU A 7 -7.44 28.68 1.68
C LEU A 7 -8.60 27.72 1.42
N ALA A 8 -8.62 27.09 0.25
CA ALA A 8 -9.48 25.95 0.00
C ALA A 8 -9.33 25.01 1.20
N GLU A 9 -10.44 24.66 1.86
CA GLU A 9 -10.42 23.72 2.97
C GLU A 9 -9.80 22.43 2.45
N LEU A 10 -8.52 22.21 2.77
CA LEU A 10 -7.76 21.05 2.35
C LEU A 10 -8.40 19.84 3.03
N GLU A 11 -9.09 19.04 2.23
CA GLU A 11 -9.76 17.84 2.70
C GLU A 11 -8.72 16.87 3.29
N ILE A 12 -8.81 16.63 4.59
CA ILE A 12 -7.89 15.73 5.29
C ILE A 12 -8.37 14.30 5.02
N PRO A 13 -7.48 13.39 4.58
CA PRO A 13 -7.79 11.97 4.48
C PRO A 13 -8.48 11.45 5.74
N PRO A 14 -9.67 10.84 5.65
CA PRO A 14 -10.24 10.16 6.79
C PRO A 14 -9.27 9.09 7.34
N ALA A 15 -9.21 8.97 8.67
CA ALA A 15 -8.32 8.03 9.37
C ALA A 15 -8.56 6.55 9.02
N ILE A 16 -9.63 6.25 8.26
CA ILE A 16 -10.02 4.92 7.79
C ILE A 16 -9.00 4.30 6.83
N TYR A 17 -8.23 5.10 6.10
CA TYR A 17 -7.21 4.58 5.18
C TYR A 17 -6.05 3.93 5.92
N ARG A 18 -5.78 4.34 7.16
CA ARG A 18 -4.70 3.74 7.93
C ARG A 18 -4.98 2.25 8.10
N ILE A 19 -4.02 1.42 7.68
CA ILE A 19 -4.10 -0.02 7.87
C ILE A 19 -4.25 -0.28 9.38
N LYS A 20 -5.44 -0.72 9.79
CA LYS A 20 -5.70 -1.11 11.16
C LYS A 20 -5.11 -2.49 11.39
N ALA A 21 -4.35 -2.64 12.46
CA ALA A 21 -3.85 -3.93 12.89
C ALA A 21 -4.99 -4.71 13.56
N ASP A 22 -5.95 -5.20 12.78
CA ASP A 22 -6.94 -6.13 13.33
C ASP A 22 -6.21 -7.42 13.73
N ALA A 23 -6.45 -7.90 14.94
CA ALA A 23 -5.77 -9.09 15.45
C ALA A 23 -6.36 -10.34 14.78
N TRP A 24 -5.72 -10.81 13.70
CA TRP A 24 -5.97 -12.16 13.22
C TRP A 24 -5.46 -13.18 14.24
N PRO A 25 -6.14 -14.31 14.39
CA PRO A 25 -5.59 -15.41 15.16
C PRO A 25 -4.31 -15.93 14.49
N ARG A 26 -3.37 -16.41 15.30
CA ARG A 26 -2.03 -16.84 14.85
C ARG A 26 -2.07 -17.84 13.70
N HIS A 27 -2.99 -18.80 13.73
CA HIS A 27 -3.11 -19.82 12.68
C HIS A 27 -3.41 -19.22 11.30
N LYS A 28 -4.10 -18.08 11.25
CA LYS A 28 -4.47 -17.41 10.01
C LYS A 28 -3.30 -16.60 9.44
N ASP A 29 -2.53 -15.93 10.31
CA ASP A 29 -1.25 -15.32 9.92
C ASP A 29 -0.25 -16.39 9.42
N ASP A 30 -0.20 -17.56 10.06
CA ASP A 30 0.65 -18.67 9.64
C ASP A 30 0.18 -19.27 8.31
N ALA A 31 -1.14 -19.37 8.08
CA ALA A 31 -1.70 -19.80 6.80
C ALA A 31 -1.36 -18.82 5.68
N LEU A 32 -1.49 -17.51 5.89
CA LEU A 32 -1.10 -16.48 4.92
C LEU A 32 0.36 -16.63 4.47
N ARG A 33 1.27 -16.89 5.41
CA ARG A 33 2.69 -17.15 5.13
C ARG A 33 2.89 -18.42 4.31
N ARG A 34 2.15 -19.49 4.60
CA ARG A 34 2.23 -20.76 3.86
C ARG A 34 1.71 -20.64 2.44
N ILE A 35 0.66 -19.86 2.22
CA ILE A 35 0.15 -19.54 0.89
C ILE A 35 1.21 -18.78 0.08
N GLY A 36 2.11 -18.03 0.75
CA GLY A 36 3.17 -17.27 0.09
C GLY A 36 2.70 -15.93 -0.47
N MET A 37 1.54 -15.43 -0.01
CA MET A 37 1.01 -14.15 -0.46
C MET A 37 1.92 -13.00 -0.06
N ALA A 38 1.97 -11.98 -0.92
CA ALA A 38 2.79 -10.80 -0.72
C ALA A 38 1.96 -9.55 -1.03
N ALA A 39 2.32 -8.40 -0.50
CA ALA A 39 1.55 -7.19 -0.68
C ALA A 39 2.37 -5.99 -1.13
N ILE A 40 1.71 -5.10 -1.87
CA ILE A 40 2.15 -3.73 -2.10
C ILE A 40 1.40 -2.82 -1.14
N VAL A 41 2.13 -1.93 -0.49
CA VAL A 41 1.60 -0.97 0.47
C VAL A 41 1.81 0.42 -0.11
N LEU A 42 0.73 1.18 -0.30
CA LEU A 42 0.82 2.62 -0.52
C LEU A 42 1.28 3.26 0.79
N VAL A 43 2.41 3.93 0.76
CA VAL A 43 2.98 4.64 1.90
C VAL A 43 2.87 6.12 1.65
N GLY A 44 2.40 6.85 2.64
CA GLY A 44 2.24 8.29 2.54
C GLY A 44 2.12 8.93 3.91
N TYR A 45 1.72 10.18 3.89
CA TYR A 45 1.46 10.96 5.09
C TYR A 45 -0.04 11.16 5.31
N ASP A 46 -0.40 11.59 6.51
CA ASP A 46 -1.79 11.72 6.92
C ASP A 46 -2.49 12.98 6.39
N ARG A 47 -1.72 13.93 5.83
CA ARG A 47 -2.25 15.18 5.29
C ARG A 47 -1.30 15.80 4.25
N PRO A 48 -1.81 16.76 3.45
CA PRO A 48 -0.94 17.66 2.69
C PRO A 48 0.09 18.34 3.59
N HIS A 49 1.33 18.43 3.13
CA HIS A 49 2.41 19.08 3.85
C HIS A 49 2.95 20.29 3.11
N SER A 50 3.16 21.37 3.85
CA SER A 50 4.01 22.49 3.43
C SER A 50 5.06 22.68 4.50
N ILE A 51 6.33 22.44 4.16
CA ILE A 51 7.45 22.44 5.11
C ILE A 51 8.53 23.35 4.58
N THR A 52 9.03 24.23 5.43
CA THR A 52 10.28 24.95 5.20
C THR A 52 11.25 24.54 6.30
N THR A 53 12.37 23.94 5.92
CA THR A 53 13.47 23.66 6.85
C THR A 53 14.52 24.77 6.76
N PHE A 54 15.15 25.07 7.88
CA PHE A 54 16.15 26.13 8.00
C PHE A 54 17.47 25.57 8.53
N ASP A 55 18.58 26.13 8.10
CA ASP A 55 19.90 25.89 8.70
C ASP A 55 20.02 26.65 10.03
N PRO A 56 21.00 26.31 10.90
CA PRO A 56 21.17 26.96 12.21
C PRO A 56 21.38 28.48 12.15
N ASP A 57 21.82 29.00 10.99
CA ASP A 57 22.01 30.43 10.73
C ASP A 57 20.73 31.15 10.26
N GLY A 58 19.60 30.43 10.16
CA GLY A 58 18.31 30.95 9.75
C GLY A 58 18.11 31.00 8.22
N THR A 59 19.06 30.52 7.43
CA THR A 59 18.87 30.41 5.96
C THR A 59 17.93 29.25 5.63
N VAL A 60 17.17 29.38 4.53
CA VAL A 60 16.24 28.33 4.09
C VAL A 60 17.03 27.19 3.48
N LYS A 61 16.94 26.01 4.10
CA LYS A 61 17.59 24.78 3.64
C LYS A 61 16.76 24.03 2.61
N SER A 62 15.46 23.85 2.86
CA SER A 62 14.55 23.21 1.92
C SER A 62 13.13 23.75 2.02
N ARG A 63 12.38 23.69 0.91
CA ARG A 63 10.95 24.02 0.84
C ARG A 63 10.20 22.92 0.12
N VAL A 64 9.17 22.40 0.76
CA VAL A 64 8.35 21.28 0.32
C VAL A 64 6.90 21.73 0.31
N GLY A 65 6.17 21.46 -0.77
CA GLY A 65 4.76 21.85 -0.92
C GLY A 65 4.48 23.34 -1.16
N HIS A 66 5.37 24.26 -0.74
CA HIS A 66 5.21 25.72 -0.91
C HIS A 66 3.77 26.19 -0.55
N ASN A 67 3.17 27.11 -1.31
CA ASN A 67 1.81 27.62 -1.05
C ASN A 67 0.69 26.65 -1.46
N ARG A 68 1.03 25.51 -2.08
CA ARG A 68 0.04 24.55 -2.61
C ARG A 68 -0.11 23.29 -1.76
N ALA A 69 0.81 23.07 -0.83
CA ALA A 69 1.03 21.80 -0.14
C ALA A 69 1.37 20.64 -1.11
N CYS A 70 2.15 19.68 -0.65
CA CYS A 70 2.46 18.44 -1.39
C CYS A 70 1.78 17.26 -0.72
N TRP A 71 1.55 16.21 -1.49
CA TRP A 71 1.11 14.89 -1.03
C TRP A 71 2.17 13.87 -1.40
N PRO A 72 3.17 13.65 -0.53
CA PRO A 72 4.22 12.69 -0.80
C PRO A 72 3.71 11.26 -0.60
N PHE A 73 3.85 10.43 -1.63
CA PHE A 73 3.55 9.00 -1.58
C PHE A 73 4.65 8.16 -2.23
N THR A 74 4.74 6.90 -1.82
CA THR A 74 5.58 5.87 -2.42
C THR A 74 4.94 4.50 -2.25
N PHE A 75 5.51 3.47 -2.86
CA PHE A 75 5.09 2.08 -2.67
C PHE A 75 6.16 1.29 -1.94
N ALA A 76 5.73 0.54 -0.92
CA ALA A 76 6.55 -0.44 -0.23
C ALA A 76 6.06 -1.87 -0.52
N ARG A 77 6.93 -2.84 -0.32
CA ARG A 77 6.65 -4.26 -0.56
C ARG A 77 6.76 -5.04 0.74
N THR A 78 5.84 -5.95 1.01
CA THR A 78 5.87 -6.80 2.21
C THR A 78 5.36 -8.21 1.91
N GLN A 79 5.62 -9.15 2.82
CA GLN A 79 5.02 -10.49 2.87
C GLN A 79 4.32 -10.73 4.22
N SER A 80 4.24 -9.70 5.07
CA SER A 80 3.78 -9.82 6.43
C SER A 80 2.78 -8.72 6.74
N ARG A 81 1.62 -9.15 7.25
CA ARG A 81 0.54 -8.26 7.65
C ARG A 81 0.95 -7.37 8.83
N LYS A 82 1.85 -7.90 9.67
CA LYS A 82 2.44 -7.25 10.85
C LYS A 82 3.60 -6.33 10.53
N ASP A 83 4.06 -6.29 9.28
CA ASP A 83 5.03 -5.28 8.90
C ASP A 83 4.29 -3.94 8.88
N THR A 84 4.31 -3.30 10.04
CA THR A 84 4.00 -1.90 10.14
C THR A 84 5.11 -1.17 9.39
N VAL A 85 4.74 -0.15 8.62
CA VAL A 85 5.66 0.75 7.90
C VAL A 85 6.57 1.55 8.86
N THR A 86 6.68 1.11 10.12
CA THR A 86 7.55 1.67 11.14
C THR A 86 8.99 1.28 10.83
N GLN A 87 9.76 2.32 10.47
CA GLN A 87 11.22 2.41 10.38
C GLN A 87 11.93 1.67 9.23
N ASN A 88 11.45 0.52 8.77
CA ASN A 88 12.18 -0.27 7.75
C ASN A 88 11.63 -0.16 6.32
N LEU A 89 10.33 0.11 6.14
CA LEU A 89 9.67 0.02 4.84
C LEU A 89 9.63 1.33 4.05
N ALA A 90 9.86 2.46 4.70
CA ALA A 90 10.13 3.71 4.03
C ALA A 90 10.98 4.60 4.95
N LYS A 91 12.24 4.85 4.56
CA LYS A 91 12.90 6.08 4.99
C LYS A 91 12.03 7.18 4.39
N GLY A 92 11.26 7.87 5.24
CA GLY A 92 10.26 8.86 4.81
C GLY A 92 10.86 9.86 3.81
N ALA A 93 10.04 10.45 2.93
CA ALA A 93 10.47 11.61 2.14
C ALA A 93 11.08 12.71 3.02
N HIS A 94 10.59 12.77 4.25
CA HIS A 94 10.99 13.67 5.30
C HIS A 94 11.12 12.87 6.61
N PRO A 95 12.33 12.71 7.18
CA PRO A 95 12.55 11.99 8.44
C PRO A 95 11.79 12.58 9.63
N GLU A 96 11.54 13.89 9.59
CA GLU A 96 10.76 14.64 10.57
C GLU A 96 9.26 14.32 10.53
N LEU A 97 8.78 13.73 9.44
CA LEU A 97 7.39 13.32 9.29
C LEU A 97 7.25 11.82 9.46
N LYS A 98 6.20 11.41 10.17
CA LYS A 98 5.86 10.01 10.33
C LYS A 98 5.04 9.53 9.13
N ALA A 99 5.67 8.74 8.27
CA ALA A 99 4.98 8.04 7.19
C ALA A 99 4.19 6.84 7.73
N HIS A 100 3.10 6.49 7.04
CA HIS A 100 2.21 5.40 7.38
C HIS A 100 1.83 4.59 6.14
N GLY A 101 1.49 3.32 6.35
CA GLY A 101 0.80 2.54 5.33
C GLY A 101 -0.65 3.00 5.21
N MET A 102 -0.99 3.52 4.03
CA MET A 102 -2.28 4.14 3.68
C MET A 102 -3.23 3.17 3.00
N PHE A 103 -2.71 2.14 2.34
CA PHE A 103 -3.53 1.08 1.77
C PHE A 103 -2.63 -0.13 1.49
N ARG A 104 -3.16 -1.35 1.53
CA ARG A 104 -2.41 -2.57 1.21
C ARG A 104 -3.21 -3.48 0.26
N LEU A 105 -2.63 -3.75 -0.91
CA LEU A 105 -3.14 -4.73 -1.87
C LEU A 105 -2.30 -6.00 -1.81
N TRP A 106 -2.95 -7.12 -1.50
CA TRP A 106 -2.33 -8.43 -1.45
C TRP A 106 -2.41 -9.11 -2.81
N CYS A 107 -1.34 -9.81 -3.18
CA CYS A 107 -1.16 -10.61 -4.38
C CYS A 107 -0.92 -12.07 -3.97
N ILE A 108 -1.23 -13.01 -4.86
CA ILE A 108 -1.12 -14.44 -4.55
C ILE A 108 0.32 -14.89 -4.31
N SER A 109 1.31 -14.18 -4.85
CA SER A 109 2.73 -14.47 -4.65
C SER A 109 3.60 -13.22 -4.76
N VAL A 110 4.87 -13.39 -4.40
CA VAL A 110 5.95 -12.40 -4.52
C VAL A 110 6.14 -11.93 -5.97
N GLU A 111 6.11 -12.86 -6.93
CA GLU A 111 6.28 -12.56 -8.35
C GLU A 111 5.15 -11.65 -8.86
N HIS A 112 3.91 -11.94 -8.50
CA HIS A 112 2.77 -11.11 -8.89
C HIS A 112 2.88 -9.71 -8.27
N ARG A 113 3.26 -9.62 -6.99
CA ARG A 113 3.52 -8.33 -6.34
C ARG A 113 4.60 -7.55 -7.08
N ASP A 114 5.71 -8.18 -7.45
CA ASP A 114 6.83 -7.47 -8.08
C ASP A 114 6.48 -6.98 -9.49
N ARG A 115 5.76 -7.79 -10.28
CA ARG A 115 5.23 -7.37 -11.59
C ARG A 115 4.22 -6.22 -11.46
N LEU A 116 3.37 -6.25 -10.44
CA LEU A 116 2.41 -5.17 -10.18
C LEU A 116 3.09 -3.88 -9.71
N ALA A 117 4.20 -3.99 -8.96
CA ALA A 117 4.93 -2.85 -8.45
C ALA A 117 5.52 -1.98 -9.56
N GLU A 118 5.97 -2.57 -10.66
CA GLU A 118 6.45 -1.82 -11.84
C GLU A 118 5.34 -0.95 -12.43
N ALA A 119 4.17 -1.53 -12.70
CA ALA A 119 3.02 -0.80 -13.22
C ALA A 119 2.54 0.32 -12.27
N TYR A 120 2.62 0.09 -10.96
CA TYR A 120 2.25 1.09 -9.96
C TYR A 120 3.26 2.23 -9.84
N VAL A 121 4.56 1.95 -9.98
CA VAL A 121 5.59 3.00 -9.99
C VAL A 121 5.41 3.91 -11.20
N ASP A 122 5.14 3.34 -12.38
CA ASP A 122 4.90 4.11 -13.59
C ASP A 122 3.63 4.97 -13.47
N PHE A 123 2.56 4.39 -12.93
CA PHE A 123 1.32 5.12 -12.65
C PHE A 123 1.54 6.26 -11.66
N LEU A 124 2.25 6.01 -10.55
CA LEU A 124 2.56 7.02 -9.54
C LEU A 124 3.39 8.18 -10.14
N ALA A 125 4.32 7.87 -11.03
CA ALA A 125 5.11 8.89 -11.72
C ALA A 125 4.23 9.75 -12.66
N ALA A 126 3.33 9.13 -13.43
CA ALA A 126 2.41 9.83 -14.32
C ALA A 126 1.43 10.73 -13.55
N GLU A 127 0.85 10.23 -12.45
CA GLU A 127 -0.04 11.01 -11.59
C GLU A 127 0.70 12.18 -10.93
N SER A 128 1.95 11.97 -10.53
CA SER A 128 2.80 13.03 -10.00
C SER A 128 3.07 14.13 -11.03
N GLU A 129 3.36 13.76 -12.27
CA GLU A 129 3.57 14.73 -13.36
C GLU A 129 2.29 15.50 -13.70
N ALA A 130 1.13 14.84 -13.68
CA ALA A 130 -0.15 15.44 -14.03
C ALA A 130 -0.72 16.37 -12.94
N HIS A 131 -0.59 15.98 -11.67
CA HIS A 131 -1.32 16.62 -10.57
C HIS A 131 -0.42 17.29 -9.52
N GLY A 132 0.82 16.85 -9.40
CA GLY A 132 1.79 17.36 -8.43
C GLY A 132 3.08 17.79 -9.10
N GLY A 133 4.18 17.10 -8.76
CA GLY A 133 5.49 17.29 -9.39
C GLY A 133 6.20 18.60 -9.04
N LEU A 134 5.66 19.37 -8.09
CA LEU A 134 6.16 20.70 -7.72
C LEU A 134 7.26 20.65 -6.65
N ALA A 135 7.47 19.50 -6.01
CA ALA A 135 8.46 19.29 -4.96
C ALA A 135 9.51 18.26 -5.38
N VAL A 136 10.78 18.57 -5.11
CA VAL A 136 11.87 17.57 -5.19
C VAL A 136 11.83 16.79 -3.88
N LEU A 137 11.38 15.54 -3.95
CA LEU A 137 11.31 14.61 -2.83
C LEU A 137 12.49 13.62 -2.87
N GLU A 138 12.69 12.90 -1.77
CA GLU A 138 13.65 11.78 -1.72
C GLU A 138 13.40 10.74 -2.82
N PRO A 139 14.44 9.97 -3.21
CA PRO A 139 14.30 8.92 -4.22
C PRO A 139 13.12 7.98 -3.91
N ASN A 140 12.34 7.67 -4.95
CA ASN A 140 11.13 6.84 -4.93
C ASN A 140 9.87 7.47 -4.31
N TRP A 141 9.94 8.70 -3.79
CA TRP A 141 8.76 9.45 -3.39
C TRP A 141 8.28 10.35 -4.52
N LYS A 142 6.96 10.50 -4.61
CA LYS A 142 6.27 11.28 -5.62
C LYS A 142 5.24 12.20 -4.97
N ASP A 143 5.17 13.42 -5.47
CA ASP A 143 4.15 14.39 -5.04
C ASP A 143 2.93 14.23 -5.93
N LEU A 144 1.81 13.80 -5.36
CA LEU A 144 0.54 13.61 -6.07
C LEU A 144 -0.34 14.87 -6.07
N GLY A 145 0.13 15.95 -5.45
CA GLY A 145 -0.56 17.23 -5.44
C GLY A 145 -1.71 17.32 -4.44
N PRO A 146 -2.22 18.54 -4.19
CA PRO A 146 -3.17 18.82 -3.11
C PRO A 146 -4.60 18.34 -3.36
N ASN A 147 -4.94 18.02 -4.61
CA ASN A 147 -6.29 17.61 -5.01
C ASN A 147 -6.44 16.07 -5.06
N LEU A 148 -5.49 15.32 -4.48
CA LEU A 148 -5.55 13.86 -4.51
C LEU A 148 -6.79 13.36 -3.77
N ASN A 149 -7.61 12.57 -4.47
CA ASN A 149 -8.67 11.80 -3.86
C ASN A 149 -8.20 10.34 -3.68
N LEU A 150 -8.01 9.92 -2.42
CA LEU A 150 -7.46 8.59 -2.12
C LEU A 150 -8.39 7.43 -2.48
N ASP A 151 -9.71 7.60 -2.40
CA ASP A 151 -10.66 6.56 -2.82
C ASP A 151 -10.53 6.28 -4.31
N ASN A 152 -10.56 7.34 -5.11
CA ASN A 152 -10.39 7.23 -6.56
C ASN A 152 -9.02 6.65 -6.90
N PHE A 153 -7.97 7.10 -6.21
CA PHE A 153 -6.62 6.57 -6.42
C PHE A 153 -6.54 5.07 -6.08
N ALA A 154 -7.10 4.64 -4.96
CA ALA A 154 -7.15 3.22 -4.58
C ALA A 154 -7.92 2.37 -5.60
N GLN A 155 -9.06 2.84 -6.09
CA GLN A 155 -9.83 2.16 -7.14
C GLN A 155 -9.06 2.07 -8.47
N GLN A 156 -8.30 3.10 -8.81
CA GLN A 156 -7.42 3.09 -9.98
C GLN A 156 -6.32 2.03 -9.84
N LEU A 157 -5.71 1.88 -8.65
CA LEU A 157 -4.73 0.82 -8.40
C LEU A 157 -5.32 -0.58 -8.61
N VAL A 158 -6.53 -0.84 -8.10
CA VAL A 158 -7.24 -2.11 -8.33
C VAL A 158 -7.52 -2.31 -9.83
N THR A 159 -7.93 -1.26 -10.53
CA THR A 159 -8.17 -1.29 -11.98
C THR A 159 -6.89 -1.63 -12.76
N ILE A 160 -5.74 -1.04 -12.38
CA ILE A 160 -4.44 -1.33 -12.99
C ILE A 160 -4.05 -2.80 -12.76
N ALA A 161 -4.26 -3.33 -11.55
CA ALA A 161 -4.02 -4.74 -11.26
C ALA A 161 -4.81 -5.66 -12.20
N GLY A 162 -6.10 -5.36 -12.41
CA GLY A 162 -6.93 -6.08 -13.37
C GLY A 162 -6.40 -6.00 -14.81
N ARG A 163 -5.94 -4.82 -15.26
CA ARG A 163 -5.36 -4.63 -16.60
C ARG A 163 -4.09 -5.45 -16.84
N VAL A 164 -3.25 -5.61 -15.82
CA VAL A 164 -2.04 -6.44 -15.90
C VAL A 164 -2.31 -7.93 -15.64
N GLY A 165 -3.57 -8.31 -15.42
CA GLY A 165 -3.99 -9.69 -15.21
C GLY A 165 -3.64 -10.23 -13.82
N ILE A 166 -3.51 -9.36 -12.82
CA ILE A 166 -3.16 -9.73 -11.46
C ILE A 166 -4.38 -9.51 -10.56
N GLN A 167 -4.87 -10.58 -9.96
CA GLN A 167 -5.89 -10.50 -8.93
C GLN A 167 -5.26 -9.99 -7.63
N VAL A 168 -5.92 -9.00 -7.03
CA VAL A 168 -5.53 -8.41 -5.75
C VAL A 168 -6.65 -8.54 -4.74
N TRP A 169 -6.28 -8.51 -3.46
CA TRP A 169 -7.23 -8.53 -2.35
C TRP A 169 -6.95 -7.38 -1.40
N GLU A 170 -8.01 -6.71 -0.99
CA GLU A 170 -7.98 -5.82 0.18
C GLU A 170 -7.94 -6.66 1.47
N GLU A 171 -7.61 -6.05 2.62
CA GLU A 171 -7.49 -6.78 3.91
C GLU A 171 -8.73 -7.60 4.28
N PHE A 172 -9.94 -7.07 4.05
CA PHE A 172 -11.19 -7.78 4.34
C PHE A 172 -11.39 -8.99 3.40
N GLU A 173 -11.13 -8.82 2.12
CA GLU A 173 -11.27 -9.88 1.13
C GLU A 173 -10.21 -10.97 1.31
N LEU A 174 -8.97 -10.56 1.63
CA LEU A 174 -7.88 -11.45 1.98
C LEU A 174 -8.26 -12.32 3.18
N SER A 175 -8.84 -11.72 4.21
CA SER A 175 -9.32 -12.44 5.39
C SER A 175 -10.23 -13.59 5.00
N ARG A 176 -11.23 -13.33 4.15
CA ARG A 176 -12.18 -14.36 3.69
C ARG A 176 -11.53 -15.37 2.77
N PHE A 177 -10.59 -14.95 1.93
CA PHE A 177 -9.84 -15.84 1.05
C PHE A 177 -8.99 -16.83 1.86
N VAL A 178 -8.25 -16.36 2.86
CA VAL A 178 -7.44 -17.22 3.73
C VAL A 178 -8.32 -18.21 4.48
N ASP A 179 -9.47 -17.78 5.03
CA ASP A 179 -10.42 -18.71 5.68
C ASP A 179 -10.92 -19.79 4.72
N LYS A 180 -11.20 -19.42 3.46
CA LYS A 180 -11.61 -20.36 2.41
C LYS A 180 -10.51 -21.37 2.08
N VAL A 181 -9.26 -20.92 1.93
CA VAL A 181 -8.09 -21.79 1.70
C VAL A 181 -7.88 -22.74 2.87
N MET A 182 -7.94 -22.25 4.11
CA MET A 182 -7.78 -23.07 5.31
C MET A 182 -8.82 -24.20 5.36
N ARG A 183 -10.10 -23.87 5.10
CA ARG A 183 -11.17 -24.87 5.04
C ARG A 183 -10.89 -25.94 3.97
N TYR A 184 -10.48 -25.54 2.77
CA TYR A 184 -10.15 -26.51 1.71
C TYR A 184 -8.91 -27.34 2.02
N ALA A 185 -7.90 -26.76 2.68
CA ALA A 185 -6.74 -27.51 3.14
C ALA A 185 -7.15 -28.61 4.12
N ASP A 186 -8.07 -28.31 5.05
CA ASP A 186 -8.59 -29.30 6.00
C ASP A 186 -9.39 -30.42 5.30
N GLU A 187 -10.24 -30.07 4.34
CA GLU A 187 -10.95 -31.06 3.51
C GLU A 187 -9.96 -31.98 2.75
N ILE A 188 -8.89 -31.40 2.19
CA ILE A 188 -7.87 -32.16 1.45
C ILE A 188 -7.09 -33.09 2.37
N ARG A 189 -6.73 -32.65 3.59
CA ARG A 189 -6.01 -33.48 4.58
C ARG A 189 -6.80 -34.71 5.01
N LEU A 190 -8.12 -34.59 5.07
CA LEU A 190 -9.01 -35.69 5.45
C LEU A 190 -9.30 -36.67 4.28
N SER A 191 -8.86 -36.35 3.06
CA SER A 191 -9.07 -37.18 1.89
C SER A 191 -8.17 -38.43 1.91
N PRO A 192 -8.66 -39.61 1.46
CA PRO A 192 -7.84 -40.81 1.32
C PRO A 192 -6.62 -40.64 0.40
N LYS A 193 -6.66 -39.66 -0.51
CA LYS A 193 -5.57 -39.33 -1.45
C LYS A 193 -4.79 -38.07 -1.05
N ALA A 194 -4.86 -37.66 0.21
CA ALA A 194 -4.17 -36.47 0.70
C ALA A 194 -2.65 -36.56 0.41
N PRO A 195 -2.05 -35.49 -0.15
CA PRO A 195 -0.60 -35.37 -0.19
C PRO A 195 -0.01 -35.45 1.23
N ARG A 196 1.15 -36.10 1.37
CA ARG A 196 1.90 -36.11 2.64
C ARG A 196 2.61 -34.78 2.93
N ASP A 197 2.88 -34.01 1.87
CA ASP A 197 3.53 -32.71 1.93
C ASP A 197 2.48 -31.62 2.14
N ASP A 198 2.60 -30.90 3.25
CA ASP A 198 1.67 -29.83 3.62
C ASP A 198 1.72 -28.65 2.63
N GLY A 199 2.87 -28.41 1.99
CA GLY A 199 2.98 -27.40 0.92
C GLY A 199 2.02 -27.70 -0.24
N LYS A 200 2.03 -28.94 -0.71
CA LYS A 200 1.13 -29.41 -1.79
C LYS A 200 -0.35 -29.35 -1.39
N VAL A 201 -0.67 -29.57 -0.12
CA VAL A 201 -2.04 -29.41 0.38
C VAL A 201 -2.50 -27.96 0.22
N PHE A 202 -1.66 -27.00 0.64
CA PHE A 202 -1.96 -25.58 0.48
C PHE A 202 -2.02 -25.16 -0.99
N ASP A 203 -1.12 -25.63 -1.85
CA ASP A 203 -1.17 -25.33 -3.29
C ASP A 203 -2.49 -25.77 -3.93
N LEU A 204 -2.95 -26.99 -3.62
CA LEU A 204 -4.24 -27.51 -4.08
C LEU A 204 -5.43 -26.73 -3.49
N ALA A 205 -5.36 -26.37 -2.22
CA ALA A 205 -6.39 -25.58 -1.55
C ALA A 205 -6.51 -24.17 -2.16
N VAL A 206 -5.37 -23.56 -2.51
CA VAL A 206 -5.30 -22.26 -3.19
C VAL A 206 -5.89 -22.36 -4.58
N ALA A 207 -5.48 -23.33 -5.41
CA ALA A 207 -6.04 -23.53 -6.75
C ALA A 207 -7.56 -23.66 -6.69
N ARG A 208 -8.07 -24.49 -5.78
CA ARG A 208 -9.51 -24.66 -5.56
C ARG A 208 -10.20 -23.40 -5.04
N ALA A 209 -9.54 -22.61 -4.17
CA ALA A 209 -10.07 -21.33 -3.69
C ALA A 209 -10.18 -20.28 -4.81
N MET A 210 -9.23 -20.30 -5.75
CA MET A 210 -9.19 -19.47 -6.95
C MET A 210 -10.17 -19.94 -8.04
N GLY A 211 -10.66 -21.19 -7.96
CA GLY A 211 -11.57 -21.78 -8.96
C GLY A 211 -10.85 -22.36 -10.17
N ILE A 212 -9.59 -22.78 -10.00
CA ILE A 212 -8.73 -23.43 -11.00
C ILE A 212 -8.69 -24.93 -10.74
#